data_AF-H4F8H2-F1
#
_entry.id   AF-H4F8H2-F1
#
_cell.length_a   1.000
_cell.length_b   1.000
_cell.length_c   1.000
_cell.angle_alpha   90.00
_cell.angle_beta   90.00
_cell.angle_gamma   90.00
#
_symmetry.space_group_name_H-M   'P 1'
#
loop_
_entity.id
_entity.type
_entity.pdbx_description
1 polymer ?
#
loop_
_entity_poly.entity_id
_entity_poly.type
_entity_poly.pdbx_seq_one_letter_code
_entity_poly.pdbx_strand_id
1 'polypeptide(L)'
;MINFDDANKKGKEAMEGMLKNYSEVTKGFQAIAAEATDYSKKSFQDVASFMESLTGVKSMEAAFELQTSFMKSSYEGFIAEATKMGEMYSELAKTVYKPYEAPLGKSIVPFSTAA
;
A
#
# COMPACT_ATOMS: atom_id res chain seq x y z
N MET A 1 30.78 -9.97 32.39
CA MET A 1 31.32 -10.76 31.26
C MET A 1 30.31 -10.67 30.13
N ILE A 2 30.72 -10.23 28.94
CA ILE A 2 29.88 -10.39 27.75
C ILE A 2 29.82 -11.90 27.49
N ASN A 3 28.65 -12.49 27.66
CA ASN A 3 28.43 -13.90 27.42
C ASN A 3 28.43 -14.12 25.89
N PHE A 4 29.48 -14.76 25.36
CA PHE A 4 29.69 -14.91 23.92
C PHE A 4 28.55 -15.66 23.22
N ASP A 5 27.90 -16.60 23.92
CA ASP A 5 26.73 -17.31 23.40
C ASP A 5 25.50 -16.40 23.25
N ASP A 6 25.27 -15.49 24.20
CA ASP A 6 24.19 -14.50 24.11
C ASP A 6 24.45 -13.48 23.00
N ALA A 7 25.71 -13.08 22.81
CA ALA A 7 26.11 -12.19 21.72
C ALA A 7 25.91 -12.85 20.35
N ASN A 8 26.29 -14.13 20.21
CA ASN A 8 26.13 -14.90 18.98
C ASN A 8 24.64 -15.14 18.65
N LYS A 9 23.83 -15.51 19.66
CA LYS A 9 22.38 -15.68 19.51
C LYS A 9 21.68 -14.39 19.09
N LYS A 10 21.98 -13.26 19.73
CA LYS A 10 21.43 -11.95 19.36
C LYS A 10 21.85 -11.53 17.95
N GLY A 11 23.08 -11.82 17.53
CA GLY A 11 23.55 -11.57 16.17
C GLY A 11 22.76 -12.37 15.13
N LYS A 12 22.47 -13.64 15.41
CA LYS A 12 21.66 -14.50 14.55
C LYS A 12 20.21 -14.03 14.45
N GLU A 13 19.58 -13.70 15.58
CA GLU A 13 18.21 -13.16 15.63
C GLU A 13 18.10 -11.81 14.89
N ALA A 14 19.10 -10.94 15.01
CA ALA A 14 19.15 -9.67 14.28
C ALA A 14 19.28 -9.90 12.76
N MET A 15 20.10 -10.86 12.33
CA MET A 15 20.27 -11.20 10.91
C MET A 15 18.99 -11.81 10.32
N GLU A 16 18.33 -12.74 11.04
CA GLU A 16 17.05 -13.32 10.64
C GLU A 16 15.95 -12.25 10.53
N GLY A 17 15.90 -11.33 11.51
CA GLY A 17 14.98 -10.19 11.48
C GLY A 17 15.22 -9.24 10.30
N MET A 18 16.48 -8.95 9.98
CA MET A 18 16.85 -8.12 8.83
C MET A 18 16.46 -8.78 7.50
N LEU A 19 16.79 -10.06 7.32
CA LEU A 19 16.44 -10.81 6.11
C LEU A 19 14.92 -10.90 5.91
N LYS A 20 14.17 -11.11 6.99
CA LYS A 20 12.70 -11.12 6.96
C LYS A 20 12.14 -9.75 6.54
N ASN A 21 12.60 -8.67 7.15
CA ASN A 21 12.16 -7.32 6.80
C ASN A 21 12.49 -6.96 5.35
N TYR A 22 13.68 -7.32 4.86
CA TYR A 22 14.03 -7.13 3.44
C TYR A 22 13.05 -7.85 2.52
N SER A 23 12.74 -9.12 2.81
CA SER A 23 11.76 -9.89 2.04
C SER A 23 10.36 -9.27 2.09
N GLU A 24 9.92 -8.79 3.24
CA GLU A 24 8.61 -8.13 3.41
C GLU A 24 8.52 -6.81 2.61
N VAL A 25 9.58 -6.01 2.62
CA VAL A 25 9.67 -4.77 1.81
C VAL A 25 9.60 -5.09 0.32
N THR A 26 10.38 -6.08 -0.16
CA THR A 26 10.32 -6.50 -1.57
C THR A 26 8.93 -6.96 -1.97
N LYS A 27 8.26 -7.76 -1.13
CA LYS A 27 6.88 -8.21 -1.38
C LYS A 27 5.90 -7.05 -1.40
N GLY A 28 6.07 -6.05 -0.54
CA GLY A 28 5.26 -4.83 -0.56
C GLY A 28 5.34 -4.10 -1.89
N PHE A 29 6.55 -3.89 -2.43
CA PHE A 29 6.72 -3.31 -3.78
C PHE A 29 6.12 -4.19 -4.89
N GLN A 30 6.26 -5.50 -4.80
CA GLN A 30 5.64 -6.43 -5.76
C GLN A 30 4.11 -6.33 -5.73
N ALA A 31 3.51 -6.23 -4.54
CA ALA A 31 2.08 -6.06 -4.38
C ALA A 31 1.61 -4.73 -5.01
N ILE A 32 2.31 -3.63 -4.76
CA ILE A 32 2.00 -2.30 -5.34
C ILE A 32 2.06 -2.37 -6.88
N ALA A 33 3.09 -3.01 -7.44
CA ALA A 33 3.22 -3.17 -8.88
C ALA A 33 2.10 -4.04 -9.48
N ALA A 34 1.70 -5.11 -8.79
CA ALA A 34 0.59 -5.96 -9.20
C ALA A 34 -0.73 -5.18 -9.20
N GLU A 35 -1.02 -4.45 -8.14
CA GLU A 35 -2.24 -3.64 -8.01
C GLU A 35 -2.33 -2.59 -9.13
N ALA A 36 -1.25 -1.82 -9.35
CA ALA A 36 -1.21 -0.84 -10.44
C ALA A 36 -1.42 -1.46 -11.83
N THR A 37 -0.93 -2.69 -12.03
CA THR A 37 -1.12 -3.45 -13.28
C THR A 37 -2.58 -3.86 -13.44
N ASP A 38 -3.20 -4.38 -12.37
CA ASP A 38 -4.59 -4.81 -12.36
C ASP A 38 -5.54 -3.63 -12.59
N TYR A 39 -5.31 -2.50 -11.93
CA TYR A 39 -6.06 -1.27 -12.17
C TYR A 39 -5.91 -0.75 -13.61
N SER A 40 -4.71 -0.80 -14.16
CA SER A 40 -4.48 -0.40 -15.56
C SER A 40 -5.28 -1.28 -16.51
N LYS A 41 -5.23 -2.61 -16.32
CA LYS A 41 -5.99 -3.57 -17.12
C LYS A 41 -7.49 -3.33 -17.02
N LYS A 42 -8.01 -3.12 -15.81
CA LYS A 42 -9.41 -2.77 -15.56
C LYS A 42 -9.80 -1.49 -16.29
N SER A 43 -8.99 -0.44 -16.17
CA SER A 43 -9.23 0.85 -16.83
C SER A 43 -9.34 0.71 -18.35
N PHE A 44 -8.47 -0.11 -18.97
CA PHE A 44 -8.57 -0.42 -20.40
C PHE A 44 -9.87 -1.16 -20.76
N GLN A 45 -10.28 -2.14 -19.95
CA GLN A 45 -11.52 -2.89 -20.17
C GLN A 45 -12.76 -1.99 -20.01
N ASP A 46 -12.75 -1.09 -19.04
CA ASP A 46 -13.85 -0.15 -18.80
C ASP A 46 -14.01 0.83 -19.99
N VAL A 47 -12.90 1.35 -20.54
CA VAL A 47 -12.91 2.20 -21.75
C VAL A 47 -13.39 1.42 -22.99
N ALA A 48 -12.91 0.18 -23.17
CA ALA A 48 -13.35 -0.66 -24.29
C ALA A 48 -14.87 -0.90 -24.21
N SER A 49 -15.38 -1.23 -23.03
CA SER A 49 -16.81 -1.45 -22.79
C SER A 49 -17.64 -0.18 -23.02
N PHE A 50 -17.12 0.98 -22.61
CA PHE A 50 -17.75 2.27 -22.90
C PHE A 50 -17.84 2.52 -24.41
N MET A 51 -16.75 2.30 -25.16
CA MET A 51 -16.73 2.49 -26.61
C MET A 51 -17.70 1.54 -27.33
N GLU A 52 -17.72 0.26 -26.95
CA GLU A 52 -18.68 -0.72 -27.47
C GLU A 52 -20.12 -0.24 -27.23
N SER A 53 -20.42 0.16 -26.00
CA SER A 53 -21.75 0.68 -25.63
C SER A 53 -22.12 1.94 -26.42
N LEU A 54 -21.14 2.83 -26.65
CA LEU A 54 -21.33 4.07 -27.39
C LEU A 54 -21.71 3.82 -28.85
N THR A 55 -21.22 2.75 -29.48
CA THR A 55 -21.64 2.40 -30.86
C THR A 55 -23.11 1.95 -30.95
N GLY A 56 -23.71 1.53 -29.84
CA GLY A 56 -25.08 1.02 -29.79
C GLY A 56 -26.15 2.06 -29.47
N VAL A 57 -25.78 3.28 -29.05
CA VAL A 57 -26.74 4.33 -28.67
C VAL A 57 -27.41 4.94 -29.90
N LYS A 58 -28.71 5.26 -29.78
CA LYS A 58 -29.54 5.75 -30.90
C LYS A 58 -29.97 7.21 -30.78
N SER A 59 -29.58 7.88 -29.71
CA SER A 59 -29.89 9.30 -29.46
C SER A 59 -28.76 9.99 -28.69
N MET A 60 -28.77 11.32 -28.73
CA MET A 60 -27.78 12.13 -28.02
C MET A 60 -27.98 12.05 -26.50
N GLU A 61 -29.22 11.98 -26.04
CA GLU A 61 -29.56 11.83 -24.63
C GLU A 61 -28.97 10.52 -24.06
N ALA A 62 -29.12 9.41 -24.77
CA ALA A 62 -28.56 8.12 -24.37
C ALA A 62 -27.01 8.13 -24.36
N ALA A 63 -26.39 8.82 -25.33
CA ALA A 63 -24.94 9.00 -25.34
C ALA A 63 -24.47 9.82 -24.13
N PHE A 64 -25.20 10.88 -23.76
CA PHE A 64 -24.88 11.73 -22.63
C PHE A 64 -25.03 11.00 -21.28
N GLU A 65 -26.09 10.20 -21.13
CA GLU A 65 -26.27 9.32 -19.96
C GLU A 65 -25.13 8.31 -19.84
N LEU A 66 -24.77 7.65 -20.96
CA LEU A 66 -23.67 6.69 -20.99
C LEU A 66 -22.34 7.34 -20.59
N GLN A 67 -22.02 8.51 -21.14
CA GLN A 67 -20.79 9.23 -20.80
C GLN A 67 -20.79 9.70 -19.34
N THR A 68 -21.90 10.22 -18.83
CA THR A 68 -22.02 10.65 -17.44
C THR A 68 -21.84 9.47 -16.48
N SER A 69 -22.45 8.33 -16.79
CA SER A 69 -22.31 7.09 -16.02
C SER A 69 -20.85 6.60 -16.02
N PHE A 70 -20.20 6.58 -17.19
CA PHE A 70 -18.80 6.21 -17.31
C PHE A 70 -17.88 7.12 -16.50
N MET A 71 -18.08 8.44 -16.57
CA MET A 71 -17.28 9.40 -15.80
C MET A 71 -17.47 9.21 -14.30
N LYS A 72 -18.71 9.01 -13.83
CA LYS A 72 -19.00 8.76 -12.42
C LYS A 72 -18.30 7.48 -11.93
N SER A 73 -18.47 6.38 -12.67
CA SER A 73 -17.86 5.10 -12.32
C SER A 73 -16.33 5.15 -12.35
N SER A 74 -15.76 5.82 -13.35
CA SER A 74 -14.31 6.02 -13.47
C SER A 74 -13.75 6.82 -12.28
N TYR A 75 -14.47 7.86 -11.85
CA TYR A 75 -14.08 8.68 -10.70
C TYR A 75 -14.13 7.89 -9.39
N GLU A 76 -15.24 7.17 -9.14
CA GLU A 76 -15.38 6.31 -7.96
C GLU A 76 -14.30 5.23 -7.93
N GLY A 77 -14.03 4.59 -9.07
CA GLY A 77 -12.97 3.58 -9.22
C GLY A 77 -11.58 4.16 -8.97
N PHE A 78 -11.28 5.34 -9.50
CA PHE A 78 -9.99 6.02 -9.26
C PHE A 78 -9.77 6.34 -7.79
N ILE A 79 -10.78 6.89 -7.10
CA ILE A 79 -10.66 7.22 -5.67
C ILE A 79 -10.46 5.96 -4.82
N ALA A 80 -11.17 4.88 -5.16
CA ALA A 80 -10.98 3.59 -4.49
C ALA A 80 -9.54 3.06 -4.67
N GLU A 81 -9.03 3.10 -5.91
CA GLU A 81 -7.67 2.69 -6.22
C GLU A 81 -6.62 3.56 -5.51
N ALA A 82 -6.78 4.88 -5.56
CA ALA A 82 -5.87 5.82 -4.90
C ALA A 82 -5.82 5.59 -3.39
N THR A 83 -6.98 5.31 -2.78
CA THR A 83 -7.07 4.97 -1.35
C THR A 83 -6.30 3.69 -1.05
N LYS A 84 -6.55 2.63 -1.84
CA LYS A 84 -5.89 1.33 -1.69
C LYS A 84 -4.38 1.43 -1.85
N MET A 85 -3.91 2.13 -2.89
CA MET A 85 -2.49 2.37 -3.11
C MET A 85 -1.86 3.16 -1.95
N GLY A 86 -2.56 4.17 -1.41
CA GLY A 86 -2.13 4.91 -0.23
C GLY A 86 -1.97 4.04 1.01
N GLU A 87 -2.91 3.12 1.25
CA GLU A 87 -2.82 2.13 2.33
C GLU A 87 -1.62 1.19 2.13
N MET A 88 -1.39 0.69 0.92
CA MET A 88 -0.26 -0.20 0.62
C MET A 88 1.09 0.50 0.83
N TYR A 89 1.22 1.77 0.44
CA TYR A 89 2.43 2.56 0.73
C TYR A 89 2.61 2.82 2.23
N SER A 90 1.52 3.06 2.96
CA SER A 90 1.55 3.23 4.43
C SER A 90 2.03 1.96 5.14
N GLU A 91 1.51 0.79 4.76
CA GLU A 91 1.94 -0.50 5.31
C GLU A 91 3.40 -0.82 4.96
N LEU A 92 3.83 -0.49 3.74
CA LEU A 92 5.22 -0.61 3.35
C LEU A 92 6.12 0.28 4.22
N ALA A 93 5.74 1.55 4.43
CA ALA A 93 6.49 2.46 5.29
C ALA A 93 6.59 1.92 6.73
N LYS A 94 5.49 1.42 7.32
CA LYS A 94 5.51 0.78 8.64
C LYS A 94 6.50 -0.39 8.70
N THR A 95 6.50 -1.24 7.67
CA THR A 95 7.43 -2.37 7.56
C THR A 95 8.89 -1.91 7.52
N VAL A 96 9.19 -0.84 6.79
CA VAL A 96 10.53 -0.23 6.71
C VAL A 96 10.96 0.38 8.05
N TYR A 97 10.04 1.02 8.78
CA TYR A 97 10.33 1.69 10.05
C TYR A 97 10.36 0.75 11.27
N LYS A 98 9.76 -0.44 11.17
CA LYS A 98 9.69 -1.46 12.23
C LYS A 98 11.03 -1.77 12.95
N PRO A 99 12.20 -1.85 12.30
CA PRO A 99 13.48 -2.05 13.00
C PRO A 99 13.87 -0.91 13.95
N TYR A 100 13.30 0.29 13.74
CA TYR A 100 13.61 1.51 14.48
C TYR A 100 12.58 1.82 15.57
N GLU A 101 11.50 1.04 15.69
CA GLU A 101 10.59 1.07 16.82
C GLU A 101 11.32 0.55 18.06
N ALA A 102 12.10 1.42 18.71
CA ALA A 102 12.63 1.14 20.04
C ALA A 102 11.47 0.76 20.97
N PRO A 103 11.66 -0.10 21.99
CA PRO A 103 10.61 -0.36 22.96
C PRO A 103 10.25 0.97 23.63
N LEU A 104 9.11 1.55 23.26
CA LEU A 104 8.58 2.81 23.83
C LEU A 104 8.37 2.72 25.35
N GLY A 105 8.56 1.54 25.95
CA GLY A 105 8.38 1.24 27.37
C GLY A 105 9.62 1.30 28.27
N LYS A 106 10.77 1.85 27.86
CA LYS A 106 11.94 1.96 28.78
C LYS A 106 12.54 3.35 29.01
N SER A 107 11.92 4.41 28.50
CA SER A 107 12.42 5.78 28.74
C SER A 107 11.34 6.81 29.12
N ILE A 108 10.22 6.39 29.71
CA ILE A 108 9.54 7.27 30.67
C ILE A 108 10.39 7.28 31.95
N VAL A 109 11.52 7.98 31.89
CA VAL A 109 12.07 8.60 33.09
C VAL A 109 10.98 9.60 33.48
N PRO A 110 10.32 9.45 34.64
CA PRO A 110 9.39 10.48 35.08
C PRO A 110 10.16 11.79 35.09
N PHE A 111 9.64 12.79 34.39
CA PHE A 111 10.13 14.15 34.51
C PHE A 111 9.84 14.56 35.96
N SER A 112 10.78 14.23 36.85
CA SER A 112 10.70 14.56 38.27
C SER A 112 10.84 16.08 38.34
N THR A 113 9.75 16.69 38.76
CA THR A 113 9.69 18.05 39.31
C THR A 113 10.87 18.32 40.23
N ALA A 114 11.70 19.31 39.88
CA ALA A 114 12.59 20.12 40.74
C ALA A 114 13.41 21.02 39.78
N ALA A 115 13.46 22.35 39.86
CA ALA A 115 13.19 23.28 40.94
C ALA A 115 12.63 24.60 40.39
#